data_AF-A0A1G9MK01-F1
#
_entry.id   AF-A0A1G9MK01-F1
#
_cell.length_a   1.000
_cell.length_b   1.000
_cell.length_c   1.000
_cell.angle_alpha   90.00
_cell.angle_beta   90.00
_cell.angle_gamma   90.00
#
_symmetry.space_group_name_H-M   'P 1'
#
loop_
_entity.id
_entity.type
_entity.pdbx_description
1 polymer ?
#
loop_
_entity_poly.entity_id
_entity_poly.type
_entity_poly.pdbx_seq_one_letter_code
_entity_poly.pdbx_strand_id
1 'polypeptide(L)'
;MARWRWAGMTAYLEVWKPSGVELVLLETRRVTIGRNSGNDVPLAHDKTVSGLHAVLEPVGGGWCVQDVGSRNGTFVRGERILGMCTLRHGDDLAVGRTKLVFRAAEPAGTTRTEGSAPAPELTRRERDVLRALCRPLVSGQVFTEPASLHEIATTLVVTEAAVQQHLLRLYDKFGIAPGTGSRRGQLANEAIRRGAVPLADLWDSPP
;
A
#
# COMPACT_ATOMS: atom_id res chain seq x y z
N MET A 1 21.33 -36.55 -20.97
CA MET A 1 22.37 -35.83 -20.21
C MET A 1 22.04 -34.34 -20.23
N ALA A 2 22.00 -33.76 -19.03
CA ALA A 2 21.76 -32.36 -18.62
C ALA A 2 21.08 -31.37 -19.61
N ARG A 3 19.76 -31.20 -19.45
CA ARG A 3 19.02 -29.98 -19.81
C ARG A 3 19.33 -28.89 -18.78
N TRP A 4 20.05 -27.83 -19.15
CA TRP A 4 20.12 -26.64 -18.30
C TRP A 4 18.80 -25.85 -18.40
N ARG A 5 18.19 -25.62 -17.22
CA ARG A 5 16.88 -25.00 -17.02
C ARG A 5 17.04 -23.48 -17.08
N TRP A 6 16.46 -22.84 -18.09
CA TRP A 6 16.23 -21.40 -18.11
C TRP A 6 14.97 -21.11 -17.29
N ALA A 7 15.11 -21.02 -15.97
CA ALA A 7 13.99 -20.68 -15.09
C ALA A 7 14.54 -20.08 -13.78
N GLY A 8 14.86 -18.79 -13.79
CA GLY A 8 15.25 -18.07 -12.59
C GLY A 8 14.69 -16.67 -12.68
N MET A 9 13.59 -16.44 -11.97
CA MET A 9 12.76 -15.22 -12.02
C MET A 9 13.60 -13.94 -11.94
N THR A 10 13.54 -13.09 -12.97
CA THR A 10 14.11 -11.75 -12.93
C THR A 10 13.15 -10.85 -12.15
N ALA A 11 13.41 -10.69 -10.85
CA ALA A 11 12.77 -9.66 -10.05
C ALA A 11 13.70 -8.45 -9.92
N TYR A 12 13.13 -7.25 -9.87
CA TYR A 12 13.85 -6.01 -9.63
C TYR A 12 12.96 -4.99 -8.91
N LEU A 13 13.60 -4.01 -8.31
CA LEU A 13 12.96 -2.91 -7.61
C LEU A 13 13.23 -1.61 -8.37
N GLU A 14 12.17 -0.90 -8.74
CA GLU A 14 12.27 0.48 -9.25
C GLU A 14 12.30 1.42 -8.05
N VAL A 15 13.41 2.13 -7.85
CA VAL A 15 13.63 3.02 -6.70
C VAL A 15 13.55 4.47 -7.19
N TRP A 16 12.54 5.21 -6.76
CA TRP A 16 12.31 6.57 -7.20
C TRP A 16 13.12 7.54 -6.33
N LYS A 17 14.19 8.10 -6.90
CA LYS A 17 15.08 9.07 -6.25
C LYS A 17 14.91 10.45 -6.91
N PRO A 18 15.35 11.54 -6.26
CA PRO A 18 15.37 12.87 -6.88
C PRO A 18 16.18 12.93 -8.20
N SER A 19 17.18 12.06 -8.34
CA SER A 19 18.01 11.93 -9.54
C SER A 19 17.35 11.11 -10.67
N GLY A 20 16.17 10.53 -10.43
CA GLY A 20 15.48 9.64 -11.36
C GLY A 20 15.18 8.26 -10.75
N VAL A 21 14.79 7.31 -11.60
CA VAL A 21 14.50 5.93 -11.20
C VAL A 21 15.76 5.08 -11.31
N GLU A 22 16.11 4.40 -10.23
CA GLU A 22 17.20 3.43 -10.17
C GLU A 22 16.62 2.01 -10.12
N LEU A 23 17.19 1.09 -10.91
CA LEU A 23 16.76 -0.30 -10.92
C LEU A 23 17.71 -1.15 -10.08
N VAL A 24 17.17 -1.83 -9.07
CA VAL A 24 17.93 -2.75 -8.21
C VAL A 24 17.50 -4.17 -8.51
N LEU A 25 18.43 -4.99 -9.02
CA LEU A 25 18.15 -6.39 -9.31
C LEU A 25 18.00 -7.20 -8.01
N LEU A 26 16.97 -8.03 -7.96
CA LEU A 26 16.63 -8.86 -6.82
C LEU A 26 16.95 -10.32 -7.19
N GLU A 27 18.06 -10.83 -6.64
CA GLU A 27 18.59 -12.18 -6.89
C GLU A 27 18.21 -13.18 -5.79
N THR A 28 18.97 -14.24 -5.54
CA THR A 28 18.60 -15.27 -4.53
C THR A 28 18.96 -14.88 -3.09
N ARG A 29 19.31 -13.62 -2.82
CA ARG A 29 19.79 -13.18 -1.50
C ARG A 29 18.91 -12.09 -0.89
N ARG A 30 19.03 -11.95 0.43
CA ARG A 30 18.48 -10.83 1.20
C ARG A 30 19.00 -9.48 0.64
N VAL A 31 18.10 -8.50 0.56
CA VAL A 31 18.39 -7.13 0.12
C VAL A 31 17.97 -6.16 1.23
N THR A 32 18.89 -5.29 1.63
CA THR A 32 18.68 -4.31 2.71
C THR A 32 18.34 -2.92 2.14
N ILE A 33 17.38 -2.24 2.75
CA ILE A 33 16.96 -0.89 2.37
C ILE A 33 17.09 0.03 3.57
N GLY A 34 17.74 1.17 3.38
CA GLY A 34 17.86 2.17 4.43
C GLY A 34 18.71 3.36 4.04
N ARG A 35 18.80 4.32 4.95
CA ARG A 35 19.53 5.57 4.76
C ARG A 35 21.04 5.40 4.82
N ASN A 36 21.54 4.39 5.54
CA ASN A 36 22.97 4.13 5.63
C ASN A 36 23.51 3.69 4.27
N SER A 37 24.74 4.11 3.94
CA SER A 37 25.42 3.75 2.69
C SER A 37 25.78 2.27 2.57
N GLY A 38 25.81 1.53 3.69
CA GLY A 38 26.09 0.10 3.71
C GLY A 38 24.90 -0.80 3.36
N ASN A 39 23.72 -0.23 3.07
CA ASN A 39 22.58 -1.01 2.59
C ASN A 39 22.72 -1.30 1.09
N ASP A 40 22.11 -2.38 0.62
CA ASP A 40 22.03 -2.69 -0.82
C ASP A 40 21.27 -1.61 -1.59
N VAL A 41 20.24 -1.03 -0.99
CA VAL A 41 19.50 0.13 -1.51
C VAL A 41 19.72 1.33 -0.59
N PRO A 42 20.77 2.13 -0.83
CA PRO A 42 21.07 3.30 -0.02
C PRO A 42 20.16 4.48 -0.40
N LEU A 43 19.41 4.97 0.58
CA LEU A 43 18.47 6.09 0.48
C LEU A 43 18.98 7.31 1.26
N ALA A 44 20.25 7.66 1.07
CA ALA A 44 20.92 8.74 1.81
C ALA A 44 20.23 10.11 1.69
N HIS A 45 19.51 10.33 0.58
CA HIS A 45 18.77 11.56 0.31
C HIS A 45 17.51 11.73 1.19
N ASP A 46 16.94 10.63 1.70
CA ASP A 46 15.71 10.67 2.47
C ASP A 46 15.98 10.56 3.98
N LYS A 47 15.90 11.70 4.68
CA LYS A 47 16.09 11.80 6.13
C LYS A 47 15.00 11.10 6.95
N THR A 48 13.87 10.77 6.34
CA THR A 48 12.78 10.04 7.00
C THR A 48 12.99 8.52 6.97
N VAL A 49 13.99 8.04 6.24
CA VAL A 49 14.38 6.63 6.22
C VAL A 49 15.34 6.33 7.39
N SER A 50 15.15 5.16 8.02
CA SER A 50 16.00 4.69 9.13
C SER A 50 17.34 4.20 8.58
N GLY A 51 18.37 4.13 9.44
CA GLY A 51 19.70 3.65 9.02
C GLY A 51 19.64 2.29 8.32
N LEU A 52 18.95 1.34 8.94
CA LEU A 52 18.38 0.14 8.33
C LEU A 52 16.86 0.22 8.54
N HIS A 53 16.06 0.16 7.48
CA HIS A 53 14.62 0.45 7.55
C HIS A 53 13.78 -0.78 7.22
N ALA A 54 14.04 -1.38 6.06
CA ALA A 54 13.34 -2.56 5.59
C ALA A 54 14.31 -3.56 4.99
N VAL A 55 13.87 -4.80 4.89
CA VAL A 55 14.61 -5.88 4.27
C VAL A 55 13.68 -6.65 3.34
N LEU A 56 14.14 -6.90 2.12
CA LEU A 56 13.53 -7.86 1.21
C LEU A 56 14.24 -9.22 1.31
N GLU A 57 13.45 -10.28 1.38
CA GLU A 57 13.95 -11.65 1.47
C GLU A 57 13.23 -12.56 0.46
N PRO A 58 13.96 -13.47 -0.22
CA PRO A 58 13.35 -14.50 -1.02
C PRO A 58 12.75 -15.58 -0.12
N VAL A 59 11.44 -15.78 -0.20
CA VAL A 59 10.69 -16.76 0.61
C VAL A 59 9.77 -17.55 -0.30
N GLY A 60 9.88 -18.89 -0.27
CA GLY A 60 8.96 -19.78 -0.97
C GLY A 60 8.90 -19.60 -2.49
N GLY A 61 9.98 -19.09 -3.11
CA GLY A 61 10.02 -18.77 -4.55
C GLY A 61 9.44 -17.40 -4.92
N GLY A 62 9.00 -16.60 -3.94
CA GLY A 62 8.61 -15.21 -4.10
C GLY A 62 9.48 -14.27 -3.26
N TRP A 63 9.07 -13.01 -3.18
CA TRP A 63 9.73 -11.99 -2.37
C TRP A 63 8.81 -11.49 -1.27
N CYS A 64 9.38 -11.29 -0.10
CA CYS A 64 8.72 -10.65 1.02
C CYS A 64 9.51 -9.42 1.45
N VAL A 65 8.81 -8.41 1.96
CA VAL A 65 9.40 -7.26 2.65
C VAL A 65 9.06 -7.31 4.13
N GLN A 66 10.01 -6.93 4.97
CA GLN A 66 9.83 -6.78 6.41
C GLN A 66 10.41 -5.44 6.88
N ASP A 67 9.65 -4.73 7.69
CA ASP A 67 10.14 -3.58 8.46
C ASP A 67 10.98 -4.07 9.65
N VAL A 68 12.16 -3.50 9.86
CA VAL A 68 13.07 -3.94 10.94
C VAL A 68 13.09 -2.99 12.15
N GLY A 69 11.94 -2.39 12.47
CA GLY A 69 11.83 -1.42 13.55
C GLY A 69 12.16 0.00 13.09
N SER A 70 11.72 0.34 11.88
CA SER A 70 11.89 1.69 11.36
C SER A 70 11.04 2.70 12.13
N ARG A 71 11.48 3.96 12.15
CA ARG A 71 10.78 5.02 12.90
C ARG A 71 9.42 5.36 12.29
N ASN A 72 9.35 5.40 10.96
CA ASN A 72 8.17 5.85 10.23
C ASN A 72 7.34 4.69 9.65
N GLY A 73 7.87 3.47 9.69
CA GLY A 73 7.23 2.29 9.13
C GLY A 73 7.49 2.12 7.63
N THR A 74 7.37 0.86 7.21
CA THR A 74 7.32 0.45 5.81
C THR A 74 5.87 0.24 5.39
N PHE A 75 5.54 0.64 4.16
CA PHE A 75 4.21 0.52 3.61
C PHE A 75 4.23 -0.30 2.32
N VAL A 76 3.21 -1.10 2.10
CA VAL A 76 3.00 -1.89 0.88
C VAL A 76 1.56 -1.67 0.43
N ARG A 77 1.36 -1.26 -0.83
CA ARG A 77 0.03 -0.89 -1.37
C ARG A 77 -0.70 0.15 -0.50
N GLY A 78 0.06 1.10 0.06
CA GLY A 78 -0.48 2.15 0.93
C GLY A 78 -0.78 1.73 2.38
N GLU A 79 -0.54 0.47 2.75
CA GLU A 79 -0.78 -0.05 4.10
C GLU A 79 0.53 -0.23 4.86
N ARG A 80 0.58 0.20 6.13
CA ARG A 80 1.74 -0.03 6.99
C ARG A 80 1.84 -1.52 7.31
N ILE A 81 2.99 -2.12 7.03
CA ILE A 81 3.24 -3.52 7.40
C ILE A 81 3.69 -3.59 8.86
N LEU A 82 3.14 -4.57 9.59
CA LEU A 82 3.51 -4.84 11.00
C LEU A 82 4.43 -6.07 11.13
N GLY A 83 4.76 -6.71 10.01
CA GLY A 83 5.57 -7.90 9.93
C GLY A 83 5.94 -8.20 8.47
N MET A 84 6.31 -9.44 8.19
CA MET A 84 6.67 -9.86 6.83
C MET A 84 5.44 -9.82 5.90
N CYS A 85 5.60 -9.17 4.74
CA CYS A 85 4.55 -9.01 3.73
C CYS A 85 5.04 -9.52 2.37
N THR A 86 4.29 -10.43 1.75
CA THR A 86 4.60 -10.95 0.42
C THR A 86 4.30 -9.93 -0.68
N LEU A 87 5.26 -9.73 -1.57
CA LEU A 87 5.19 -8.82 -2.71
C LEU A 87 4.69 -9.54 -3.96
N ARG A 88 3.87 -8.83 -4.73
CA ARG A 88 3.36 -9.22 -6.04
C ARG A 88 3.87 -8.25 -7.10
N HIS A 89 3.98 -8.71 -8.35
CA HIS A 89 4.36 -7.85 -9.46
C HIS A 89 3.50 -6.57 -9.47
N GLY A 90 4.16 -5.41 -9.54
CA GLY A 90 3.52 -4.10 -9.57
C GLY A 90 3.15 -3.54 -8.20
N ASP A 91 3.45 -4.23 -7.09
CA ASP A 91 3.21 -3.68 -5.75
C ASP A 91 4.06 -2.43 -5.53
N ASP A 92 3.41 -1.36 -5.08
CA ASP A 92 4.05 -0.14 -4.59
C ASP A 92 4.48 -0.35 -3.13
N LEU A 93 5.74 -0.02 -2.84
CA LEU A 93 6.29 0.06 -1.50
C LEU A 93 6.66 1.51 -1.18
N ALA A 94 6.57 1.87 0.10
CA ALA A 94 7.13 3.12 0.59
C ALA A 94 7.94 2.88 1.87
N VAL A 95 9.11 3.49 1.92
CA VAL A 95 9.93 3.61 3.14
C VAL A 95 10.26 5.08 3.32
N GLY A 96 9.90 5.66 4.47
CA GLY A 96 9.97 7.11 4.63
C GLY A 96 9.14 7.83 3.55
N ARG A 97 9.78 8.67 2.74
CA ARG A 97 9.20 9.39 1.59
C ARG A 97 9.63 8.79 0.24
N THR A 98 10.49 7.77 0.24
CA THR A 98 10.92 7.11 -0.99
C THR A 98 9.88 6.10 -1.46
N LYS A 99 9.45 6.24 -2.72
CA LYS A 99 8.62 5.25 -3.43
C LYS A 99 9.50 4.18 -4.07
N LEU A 100 9.09 2.92 -3.93
CA LEU A 100 9.69 1.78 -4.61
C LEU A 100 8.60 0.95 -5.28
N VAL A 101 8.88 0.34 -6.42
CA VAL A 101 7.92 -0.55 -7.11
C VAL A 101 8.55 -1.89 -7.35
N PHE A 102 7.92 -2.95 -6.86
CA PHE A 102 8.40 -4.30 -7.07
C PHE A 102 7.95 -4.83 -8.44
N ARG A 103 8.89 -5.34 -9.22
CA ARG A 103 8.64 -5.97 -10.52
C ARG A 103 9.20 -7.38 -10.49
N ALA A 104 8.40 -8.34 -10.89
CA ALA A 104 8.84 -9.71 -11.13
C ALA A 104 8.43 -10.15 -12.53
N ALA A 105 9.27 -10.91 -13.22
CA ALA A 105 8.81 -11.69 -14.36
C ALA A 105 7.80 -12.73 -13.85
N GLU A 106 6.53 -12.58 -14.27
CA GLU A 106 5.49 -13.56 -13.99
C GLU A 106 5.98 -14.96 -14.43
N PRO A 107 6.02 -15.97 -13.54
CA PRO A 107 6.18 -17.33 -14.00
C PRO A 107 4.97 -17.65 -14.87
N ALA A 108 5.21 -18.01 -16.13
CA ALA A 108 4.17 -18.47 -17.04
C ALA A 108 3.40 -19.64 -16.37
N GLY A 109 2.18 -19.37 -15.92
CA GLY A 109 1.25 -20.39 -15.45
C GLY A 109 0.79 -20.25 -13.99
N THR A 110 -0.09 -19.29 -13.73
CA THR A 110 -1.39 -19.55 -13.06
C THR A 110 -2.26 -18.31 -13.26
N THR A 111 -3.06 -18.33 -14.32
CA THR A 111 -4.28 -17.53 -14.39
C THR A 111 -5.18 -17.93 -13.22
N ARG A 112 -5.20 -17.11 -12.17
CA ARG A 112 -6.39 -16.96 -11.35
C ARG A 112 -6.95 -15.59 -11.63
N THR A 113 -7.90 -15.55 -12.56
CA THR A 113 -8.83 -14.44 -12.73
C THR A 113 -9.60 -14.26 -11.42
N GLU A 114 -9.06 -13.50 -10.49
CA GLU A 114 -9.90 -12.82 -9.51
C GLU A 114 -10.35 -11.53 -10.16
N GLY A 115 -11.56 -11.57 -10.72
CA GLY A 115 -12.28 -10.38 -11.10
C GLY A 115 -12.29 -9.43 -9.90
N SER A 116 -11.82 -8.21 -10.12
CA SER A 116 -12.19 -7.10 -9.27
C SER A 116 -13.72 -7.09 -9.22
N ALA A 117 -14.28 -7.48 -8.08
CA ALA A 117 -15.72 -7.39 -7.90
C ALA A 117 -16.11 -5.91 -8.09
N PRO A 118 -17.14 -5.59 -8.91
CA PRO A 118 -17.60 -4.23 -9.07
C PRO A 118 -17.93 -3.62 -7.69
N ALA A 119 -17.77 -2.30 -7.56
CA ALA A 119 -18.08 -1.61 -6.31
C ALA A 119 -19.48 -2.03 -5.81
N PRO A 120 -19.63 -2.40 -4.53
CA PRO A 120 -20.92 -2.79 -3.98
C PRO A 120 -21.93 -1.63 -4.10
N GLU A 121 -23.23 -1.92 -4.13
CA GLU A 121 -24.24 -0.86 -4.13
C GLU A 121 -24.18 -0.05 -2.83
N LEU A 122 -23.85 1.24 -2.96
CA LEU A 122 -23.72 2.19 -1.86
C LEU A 122 -24.92 3.14 -1.83
N THR A 123 -25.52 3.27 -0.64
CA THR A 123 -26.48 4.33 -0.35
C THR A 123 -25.82 5.71 -0.40
N ARG A 124 -26.59 6.79 -0.56
CA ARG A 124 -26.05 8.17 -0.54
C ARG A 124 -25.18 8.42 0.70
N ARG A 125 -25.65 8.03 1.89
CA ARG A 125 -24.94 8.25 3.16
C ARG A 125 -23.65 7.45 3.27
N GLU A 126 -23.62 6.21 2.76
CA GLU A 126 -22.39 5.41 2.70
C GLU A 126 -21.36 6.03 1.77
N ARG A 127 -21.80 6.59 0.64
CA ARG A 127 -20.93 7.31 -0.31
C ARG A 127 -20.33 8.57 0.33
N ASP A 128 -21.12 9.33 1.09
CA ASP A 128 -20.66 10.55 1.77
C ASP A 128 -19.59 10.25 2.84
N VAL A 129 -19.79 9.18 3.63
CA VAL A 129 -18.81 8.67 4.61
C VAL A 129 -17.52 8.24 3.91
N LEU A 130 -17.61 7.55 2.79
CA LEU A 130 -16.46 7.06 2.05
C LEU A 130 -15.64 8.21 1.44
N ARG A 131 -16.31 9.25 0.92
CA ARG A 131 -15.66 10.49 0.45
C ARG A 131 -14.97 11.23 1.59
N ALA A 132 -15.65 11.44 2.72
CA ALA A 132 -15.05 12.12 3.88
C ALA A 132 -13.85 11.35 4.45
N LEU A 133 -13.92 10.01 4.50
CA LEU A 133 -12.81 9.15 4.91
C LEU A 133 -11.58 9.30 4.00
N CYS A 134 -11.80 9.37 2.69
CA CYS A 134 -10.73 9.42 1.68
C CYS A 134 -10.25 10.84 1.35
N ARG A 135 -10.99 11.88 1.75
CA ARG A 135 -10.67 13.30 1.48
C ARG A 135 -9.25 13.73 1.92
N PRO A 136 -8.71 13.30 3.07
CA PRO A 136 -7.34 13.66 3.46
C PRO A 136 -6.25 13.08 2.55
N LEU A 137 -6.56 12.08 1.72
CA LEU A 137 -5.59 11.43 0.83
C LEU A 137 -5.21 12.30 -0.38
N VAL A 138 -5.88 13.44 -0.59
CA VAL A 138 -5.72 14.30 -1.78
C VAL A 138 -5.09 15.67 -1.46
N SER A 139 -4.88 16.01 -0.18
CA SER A 139 -4.40 17.32 0.27
C SER A 139 -2.88 17.55 0.10
N GLY A 140 -2.27 17.10 -0.99
CA GLY A 140 -0.91 17.50 -1.41
C GLY A 140 0.26 17.23 -0.43
N GLN A 141 0.00 16.68 0.75
CA GLN A 141 1.00 16.07 1.61
C GLN A 141 1.00 14.57 1.33
N VAL A 142 2.17 14.02 1.05
CA VAL A 142 2.36 12.61 0.75
C VAL A 142 2.11 11.83 2.06
N PHE A 143 0.83 11.46 2.25
CA PHE A 143 0.20 10.64 3.30
C PHE A 143 -0.33 11.38 4.57
N THR A 144 -1.59 11.83 4.52
CA THR A 144 -2.46 11.99 5.70
C THR A 144 -3.19 10.67 5.96
N GLU A 145 -3.28 10.21 7.22
CA GLU A 145 -4.13 9.07 7.59
C GLU A 145 -5.59 9.34 7.17
N PRO A 146 -6.37 8.33 6.73
CA PRO A 146 -7.79 8.53 6.45
C PRO A 146 -8.51 9.05 7.71
N ALA A 147 -9.49 9.92 7.50
CA ALA A 147 -10.07 10.75 8.57
C ALA A 147 -10.47 9.93 9.81
N SER A 148 -10.20 10.48 10.99
CA SER A 148 -10.69 9.98 12.28
C SER A 148 -12.22 9.92 12.31
N LEU A 149 -12.77 9.07 13.18
CA LEU A 149 -14.21 9.02 13.44
C LEU A 149 -14.76 10.41 13.77
N HIS A 150 -14.02 11.15 14.58
CA HIS A 150 -14.30 12.53 14.97
C HIS A 150 -14.36 13.45 13.74
N GLU A 151 -13.33 13.46 12.91
CA GLU A 151 -13.28 14.31 11.70
C GLU A 151 -14.40 14.00 10.70
N ILE A 152 -14.75 12.72 10.52
CA ILE A 152 -15.87 12.31 9.66
C ILE A 152 -17.19 12.80 10.26
N ALA A 153 -17.38 12.64 11.57
CA ALA A 153 -18.57 13.08 12.29
C ALA A 153 -18.75 14.60 12.20
N THR A 154 -17.68 15.37 12.40
CA THR A 154 -17.66 16.83 12.26
C THR A 154 -17.96 17.26 10.82
N THR A 155 -17.35 16.61 9.83
CA THR A 155 -17.53 16.97 8.41
C THR A 155 -18.95 16.71 7.93
N LEU A 156 -19.53 15.58 8.33
CA LEU A 156 -20.87 15.19 7.92
C LEU A 156 -21.97 15.72 8.82
N VAL A 157 -21.61 16.41 9.92
CA VAL A 157 -22.53 16.94 10.93
C VAL A 157 -23.42 15.83 11.49
N VAL A 158 -22.80 14.75 11.96
CA VAL A 158 -23.46 13.58 12.57
C VAL A 158 -22.72 13.13 13.84
N THR A 159 -23.26 12.16 14.57
CA THR A 159 -22.59 11.59 15.75
C THR A 159 -21.52 10.57 15.37
N GLU A 160 -20.46 10.43 16.17
CA GLU A 160 -19.43 9.40 15.96
C GLU A 160 -19.99 7.98 15.97
N ALA A 161 -21.04 7.73 16.76
CA ALA A 161 -21.75 6.45 16.78
C ALA A 161 -22.44 6.14 15.43
N ALA A 162 -23.03 7.14 14.79
CA ALA A 162 -23.59 6.98 13.45
C ALA A 162 -22.50 6.67 12.41
N VAL A 163 -21.34 7.33 12.51
CA VAL A 163 -20.18 7.04 11.65
C VAL A 163 -19.69 5.60 11.85
N GLN A 164 -19.55 5.15 13.11
CA GLN A 164 -19.17 3.76 13.39
C GLN A 164 -20.16 2.75 12.80
N GLN A 165 -21.46 3.01 12.92
CA GLN A 165 -22.49 2.13 12.36
C GLN A 165 -22.38 2.02 10.83
N HIS A 166 -22.11 3.13 10.14
CA HIS A 166 -21.89 3.13 8.69
C HIS A 166 -20.59 2.43 8.29
N LEU A 167 -19.50 2.64 9.04
CA LEU A 167 -18.23 1.95 8.80
C LEU A 167 -18.36 0.43 8.97
N LEU A 168 -19.10 -0.05 9.95
CA LEU A 168 -19.35 -1.49 10.14
C LEU A 168 -20.04 -2.11 8.92
N ARG A 169 -21.04 -1.43 8.34
CA ARG A 169 -21.70 -1.89 7.11
C ARG A 169 -20.76 -1.85 5.90
N LEU A 170 -19.92 -0.82 5.81
CA LEU A 170 -18.91 -0.72 4.75
C LEU A 170 -17.86 -1.83 4.86
N TYR A 171 -17.39 -2.16 6.06
CA TYR A 171 -16.47 -3.30 6.23
C TYR A 171 -17.10 -4.60 5.76
N ASP A 172 -18.37 -4.84 6.10
CA ASP A 172 -19.10 -6.02 5.65
C ASP A 172 -19.22 -6.07 4.12
N LYS A 173 -19.68 -4.97 3.51
CA LYS A 173 -19.83 -4.85 2.03
C LYS A 173 -18.51 -5.02 1.27
N PHE A 174 -17.41 -4.54 1.82
CA PHE A 174 -16.09 -4.63 1.19
C PHE A 174 -15.33 -5.93 1.56
N GLY A 175 -15.89 -6.76 2.46
CA GLY A 175 -15.28 -8.01 2.90
C GLY A 175 -14.08 -7.82 3.84
N ILE A 176 -14.07 -6.75 4.62
CA ILE A 176 -12.96 -6.35 5.50
C ILE A 176 -13.12 -6.97 6.88
N ALA A 177 -12.48 -8.11 7.04
CA ALA A 177 -12.43 -8.83 8.32
C ALA A 177 -11.66 -8.03 9.39
N PRO A 178 -12.03 -8.16 10.67
CA PRO A 178 -11.18 -7.71 11.76
C PRO A 178 -9.87 -8.52 11.76
N GLY A 179 -8.74 -7.82 11.77
CA GLY A 179 -7.41 -8.42 11.72
C GLY A 179 -6.33 -7.46 12.22
N THR A 180 -5.07 -7.79 12.01
CA THR A 180 -3.93 -6.96 12.39
C THR A 180 -3.80 -5.77 11.43
N GLY A 181 -4.07 -4.56 11.92
CA GLY A 181 -3.94 -3.30 11.17
C GLY A 181 -5.15 -2.37 11.27
N SER A 182 -5.12 -1.26 10.55
CA SER A 182 -6.23 -0.29 10.50
C SER A 182 -7.30 -0.75 9.51
N ARG A 183 -8.44 -1.24 10.02
CA ARG A 183 -9.61 -1.59 9.17
C ARG A 183 -10.07 -0.42 8.29
N ARG A 184 -9.87 0.83 8.74
CA ARG A 184 -10.20 2.05 7.98
C ARG A 184 -9.26 2.29 6.80
N GLY A 185 -7.98 2.01 6.95
CA GLY A 185 -7.01 2.08 5.84
C GLY A 185 -7.38 1.07 4.75
N GLN A 186 -7.65 -0.17 5.17
CA GLN A 186 -8.05 -1.25 4.26
C GLN A 186 -9.32 -0.88 3.49
N LEU A 187 -10.28 -0.22 4.14
CA LEU A 187 -11.50 0.24 3.51
C LEU A 187 -11.26 1.35 2.48
N ALA A 188 -10.40 2.33 2.81
CA ALA A 188 -10.06 3.40 1.89
C ALA A 188 -9.34 2.87 0.63
N ASN A 189 -8.37 1.97 0.82
CA ASN A 189 -7.63 1.37 -0.28
C ASN A 189 -8.50 0.48 -1.16
N GLU A 190 -9.40 -0.30 -0.57
CA GLU A 190 -10.33 -1.14 -1.33
C GLU A 190 -11.38 -0.31 -2.08
N ALA A 191 -11.83 0.80 -1.50
CA ALA A 191 -12.74 1.75 -2.15
C ALA A 191 -12.14 2.41 -3.39
N ILE A 192 -10.87 2.82 -3.34
CA ILE A 192 -10.16 3.39 -4.49
C ILE A 192 -9.94 2.31 -5.55
N ARG A 193 -9.46 1.12 -5.13
CA ARG A 193 -9.19 -0.02 -6.03
C ARG A 193 -10.41 -0.48 -6.80
N ARG A 194 -11.58 -0.51 -6.16
CA ARG A 194 -12.86 -0.90 -6.78
C ARG A 194 -13.58 0.26 -7.49
N GLY A 195 -12.99 1.47 -7.50
CA GLY A 195 -13.59 2.65 -8.11
C GLY A 195 -14.85 3.16 -7.38
N ALA A 196 -15.06 2.76 -6.13
CA ALA A 196 -16.19 3.23 -5.31
C ALA A 196 -16.09 4.72 -4.94
N VAL A 197 -14.86 5.25 -4.99
CA VAL A 197 -14.58 6.69 -4.94
C VAL A 197 -13.61 7.03 -6.08
N PRO A 198 -14.10 7.64 -7.17
CA PRO A 198 -13.24 8.19 -8.22
C PRO A 198 -12.29 9.23 -7.63
N LEU A 199 -11.01 9.21 -8.01
CA LEU A 199 -10.02 10.17 -7.53
C LEU A 199 -10.42 11.63 -7.86
N ALA A 200 -11.17 11.83 -8.95
CA ALA A 200 -11.72 13.12 -9.36
C ALA A 200 -12.74 13.69 -8.34
N ASP A 201 -13.53 12.83 -7.70
CA ASP A 201 -14.55 13.22 -6.71
C ASP A 201 -13.95 13.68 -5.37
N LEU A 202 -12.65 13.44 -5.17
CA LEU A 202 -11.91 13.85 -3.96
C LEU A 202 -11.20 15.19 -4.14
N TRP A 203 -11.07 15.67 -5.39
CA TRP A 203 -10.51 16.97 -5.72
C TRP A 203 -11.57 18.09 -5.64
N ASP A 204 -12.84 17.74 -5.86
CA ASP A 204 -13.95 18.69 -5.77
C ASP A 204 -14.39 18.92 -4.31
N SER A 205 -14.13 20.13 -3.82
CA SER A 205 -15.01 20.81 -2.87
C SER A 205 -15.50 22.11 -3.54
N PRO A 206 -16.73 22.57 -3.22
CA PRO A 206 -17.50 23.53 -4.01
C PRO A 206 -16.83 24.93 -4.08
N PRO A 207 -17.27 25.81 -5.00
CA PRO A 207 -16.73 27.17 -5.11
C PRO A 207 -16.84 27.99 -3.81
#